data_AF-Q4DTS8-F1
#
_entry.id   AF-Q4DTS8-F1
#
_cell.length_a   1.000
_cell.length_b   1.000
_cell.length_c   1.000
_cell.angle_alpha   90.00
_cell.angle_beta   90.00
_cell.angle_gamma   90.00
#
_symmetry.space_group_name_H-M   'P 1'
#
loop_
_entity.id
_entity.type
_entity.pdbx_description
1 polymer ?
#
loop_
_entity_poly.entity_id
_entity_poly.type
_entity_poly.pdbx_seq_one_letter_code
_entity_poly.pdbx_strand_id
1 'polypeptide(L)'
;MLRRGTVSLLRARPKTVNFEPGSNRMPDAAVMAKAKDIFAVPEFPGKRVLHNWRFFIKAGKAATGPPVGQEFSKLGLKAMDFAKSFNDRTKPHFKDDVELIVRIQVYFDKSYLYTIEPPPTAWFILRALRKKRRETGPVPIRGHYCALMTLEMAYEIAKMKPRSWGRPEYPLIETRVRRVVGQARRMGVCFVGVDTPHSSPVKGVTEKQYAEESERYRAMHMEQYEALRQRELEEAPLIERLHRPNFAPLSEAQIEEGLKEPGLFHALWQASHPKSPYHRDLRQREMARRYLNARGWVKDMTLDEMQVVFMNYRLPEIERGHQMDEGGMEGQVYWTRDGAQ
;
A
#
# COMPACT_ATOMS: atom_id res chain seq x y z
N MET A 1 -31.62 17.36 47.86
CA MET A 1 -31.32 15.91 47.94
C MET A 1 -31.77 15.07 46.73
N LEU A 2 -32.22 15.61 45.58
CA LEU A 2 -32.68 14.78 44.44
C LEU A 2 -32.09 15.11 43.05
N ARG A 3 -31.03 15.94 42.93
CA ARG A 3 -30.46 16.32 41.62
C ARG A 3 -29.15 15.61 41.21
N ARG A 4 -28.59 14.72 42.03
CA ARG A 4 -27.29 14.05 41.74
C ARG A 4 -27.42 12.62 41.17
N GLY A 5 -28.63 12.07 41.06
CA GLY A 5 -28.83 10.67 40.62
C GLY A 5 -29.05 10.45 39.12
N THR A 6 -29.33 11.49 38.32
CA THR A 6 -29.83 11.32 36.94
C THR A 6 -28.79 11.46 35.84
N VAL A 7 -27.55 11.82 36.14
CA VAL A 7 -26.51 12.03 35.10
C VAL A 7 -25.77 10.74 34.72
N SER A 8 -25.74 9.70 35.57
CA SER A 8 -25.03 8.45 35.26
C SER A 8 -25.75 7.54 34.26
N LEU A 9 -27.06 7.71 34.06
CA LEU A 9 -27.88 6.86 33.19
C LEU A 9 -27.99 7.36 31.73
N LEU A 10 -27.47 8.55 31.42
CA LEU A 10 -27.49 9.12 30.05
C LEU A 10 -26.26 8.73 29.21
N ARG A 11 -25.36 7.87 29.70
CA ARG A 11 -24.17 7.38 29.01
C ARG A 11 -24.39 6.10 28.18
N ALA A 12 -25.62 5.74 27.86
CA ALA A 12 -25.90 4.72 26.86
C ALA A 12 -25.57 5.28 25.46
N ARG A 13 -24.28 5.26 25.07
CA ARG A 13 -23.90 5.45 23.66
C ARG A 13 -24.56 4.32 22.85
N PRO A 14 -25.50 4.60 21.94
CA PRO A 14 -26.27 3.55 21.27
C PRO A 14 -25.37 2.84 20.26
N LYS A 15 -24.83 1.68 20.68
CA LYS A 15 -24.08 0.68 19.91
C LYS A 15 -22.94 1.19 19.02
N THR A 16 -21.74 1.30 19.59
CA THR A 16 -20.48 1.31 18.84
C THR A 16 -20.14 -0.13 18.46
N VAL A 17 -19.89 -0.44 17.18
CA VAL A 17 -19.71 -1.82 16.71
C VAL A 17 -18.46 -2.47 17.33
N ASN A 18 -17.30 -1.82 17.17
CA ASN A 18 -16.02 -2.21 17.78
C ASN A 18 -15.32 -0.96 18.33
N PHE A 19 -14.77 -1.02 19.55
CA PHE A 19 -14.04 0.09 20.18
C PHE A 19 -12.51 -0.09 20.13
N GLU A 20 -12.02 -1.27 19.73
CA GLU A 20 -10.58 -1.55 19.71
C GLU A 20 -9.84 -0.68 18.69
N PRO A 21 -8.76 0.03 19.11
CA PRO A 21 -8.00 0.92 18.23
C PRO A 21 -7.45 0.17 17.01
N GLY A 22 -7.89 0.54 15.80
CA GLY A 22 -7.29 0.05 14.54
C GLY A 22 -7.64 -1.39 14.18
N SER A 23 -8.56 -2.03 14.88
CA SER A 23 -9.00 -3.42 14.61
C SER A 23 -9.73 -3.58 13.28
N ASN A 24 -10.51 -2.58 12.86
CA ASN A 24 -11.36 -2.63 11.66
C ASN A 24 -10.56 -2.40 10.36
N ARG A 25 -9.67 -3.33 10.01
CA ARG A 25 -8.81 -3.26 8.82
C ARG A 25 -9.35 -4.03 7.62
N MET A 26 -10.09 -5.10 7.85
CA MET A 26 -10.55 -6.03 6.81
C MET A 26 -12.08 -5.95 6.63
N PRO A 27 -12.60 -6.20 5.42
CA PRO A 27 -14.02 -6.48 5.23
C PRO A 27 -14.47 -7.70 6.03
N ASP A 28 -15.78 -7.82 6.23
CA ASP A 28 -16.40 -8.97 6.88
C ASP A 28 -16.00 -10.30 6.22
N ALA A 29 -15.85 -11.35 7.03
CA ALA A 29 -15.31 -12.65 6.62
C ALA A 29 -16.14 -13.28 5.48
N ALA A 30 -17.46 -13.12 5.49
CA ALA A 30 -18.33 -13.63 4.44
C ALA A 30 -18.12 -12.92 3.08
N VAL A 31 -17.85 -11.61 3.11
CA VAL A 31 -17.53 -10.83 1.91
C VAL A 31 -16.16 -11.23 1.39
N MET A 32 -15.19 -11.41 2.30
CA MET A 32 -13.83 -11.83 1.96
C MET A 32 -13.78 -13.22 1.32
N ALA A 33 -14.51 -14.21 1.84
CA ALA A 33 -14.54 -15.56 1.28
C ALA A 33 -15.09 -15.56 -0.16
N LYS A 34 -16.23 -14.87 -0.38
CA LYS A 34 -16.83 -14.73 -1.72
C LYS A 34 -15.91 -13.98 -2.69
N ALA A 35 -15.27 -12.91 -2.21
CA ALA A 35 -14.37 -12.13 -3.04
C ALA A 35 -13.09 -12.89 -3.41
N LYS A 36 -12.55 -13.71 -2.50
CA LYS A 36 -11.40 -14.59 -2.78
C LYS A 36 -11.70 -15.61 -3.88
N ASP A 37 -12.90 -16.18 -3.90
CA ASP A 37 -13.33 -17.15 -4.91
C ASP A 37 -13.53 -16.50 -6.28
N ILE A 38 -14.32 -15.42 -6.34
CA ILE A 38 -14.69 -14.79 -7.60
C ILE A 38 -13.52 -14.03 -8.25
N PHE A 39 -12.73 -13.32 -7.45
CA PHE A 39 -11.61 -12.50 -7.91
C PHE A 39 -10.28 -13.24 -7.79
N ALA A 40 -10.32 -14.58 -7.75
CA ALA A 40 -9.14 -15.41 -7.80
C ALA A 40 -8.36 -15.15 -9.10
N VAL A 41 -7.04 -15.07 -8.97
CA VAL A 41 -6.13 -14.95 -10.11
C VAL A 41 -5.75 -16.37 -10.55
N PRO A 42 -6.04 -16.78 -11.80
CA PRO A 42 -5.58 -18.06 -12.31
C PRO A 42 -4.06 -18.05 -12.45
N GLU A 43 -3.45 -19.22 -12.34
CA GLU A 43 -2.00 -19.37 -12.55
C GLU A 43 -1.63 -18.96 -13.99
N PHE A 44 -0.56 -18.16 -14.12
CA PHE A 44 -0.11 -17.69 -15.42
C PHE A 44 0.69 -18.80 -16.12
N PRO A 45 0.35 -19.18 -17.37
CA PRO A 45 0.98 -20.32 -18.06
C PRO A 45 2.40 -20.02 -18.57
N GLY A 46 2.97 -18.84 -18.29
CA GLY A 46 4.30 -18.43 -18.77
C GLY A 46 4.44 -18.25 -20.29
N LYS A 47 3.34 -18.38 -21.04
CA LYS A 47 3.32 -18.24 -22.51
C LYS A 47 3.47 -16.79 -22.94
N ARG A 48 4.00 -16.57 -24.15
CA ARG A 48 4.07 -15.23 -24.76
C ARG A 48 2.67 -14.65 -24.95
N VAL A 49 2.41 -13.53 -24.31
CA VAL A 49 1.17 -12.76 -24.42
C VAL A 49 1.17 -11.98 -25.74
N LEU A 50 0.10 -12.10 -26.53
CA LEU A 50 -0.12 -11.27 -27.72
C LEU A 50 -0.92 -10.01 -27.39
N HIS A 51 -2.01 -10.14 -26.63
CA HIS A 51 -2.91 -9.03 -26.33
C HIS A 51 -3.27 -8.99 -24.85
N ASN A 52 -3.35 -7.78 -24.30
CA ASN A 52 -3.81 -7.49 -22.96
C ASN A 52 -5.00 -6.54 -23.03
N TRP A 53 -6.20 -7.07 -22.84
CA TRP A 53 -7.43 -6.28 -22.89
C TRP A 53 -7.95 -5.99 -21.49
N ARG A 54 -8.62 -4.84 -21.37
CA ARG A 54 -9.38 -4.46 -20.18
C ARG A 54 -10.76 -4.00 -20.62
N PHE A 55 -11.79 -4.57 -20.03
CA PHE A 55 -13.18 -4.23 -20.29
C PHE A 55 -13.90 -3.91 -18.99
N PHE A 56 -14.93 -3.08 -19.09
CA PHE A 56 -15.89 -2.90 -18.02
C PHE A 56 -17.18 -3.64 -18.40
N ILE A 57 -17.55 -4.64 -17.60
CA ILE A 57 -18.68 -5.52 -17.89
C ILE A 57 -19.59 -5.57 -16.66
N LYS A 58 -20.89 -5.37 -16.86
CA LYS A 58 -21.88 -5.51 -15.80
C LYS A 58 -21.98 -6.97 -15.36
N ALA A 59 -22.00 -7.22 -14.06
CA ALA A 59 -22.15 -8.56 -13.51
C ALA A 59 -23.43 -9.25 -14.03
N GLY A 60 -23.33 -10.53 -14.39
CA GLY A 60 -24.44 -11.35 -14.90
C GLY A 60 -25.03 -10.94 -16.26
N LYS A 61 -24.48 -9.91 -16.91
CA LYS A 61 -24.98 -9.34 -18.18
C LYS A 61 -23.86 -9.20 -19.23
N ALA A 62 -22.90 -10.13 -19.27
CA ALA A 62 -22.00 -10.23 -20.40
C ALA A 62 -22.79 -10.63 -21.64
N ALA A 63 -22.85 -9.70 -22.60
CA ALA A 63 -23.30 -9.95 -23.95
C ALA A 63 -22.08 -9.96 -24.87
N THR A 64 -22.18 -10.61 -26.03
CA THR A 64 -21.22 -10.49 -27.15
C THR A 64 -21.34 -9.12 -27.83
N GLY A 65 -21.44 -8.06 -27.03
CA GLY A 65 -21.62 -6.69 -27.48
C GLY A 65 -20.39 -6.15 -28.21
N PRO A 66 -20.50 -4.96 -28.83
CA PRO A 66 -19.51 -4.46 -29.77
C PRO A 66 -18.05 -4.51 -29.29
N PRO A 67 -17.67 -4.05 -28.08
CA PRO A 67 -16.25 -3.99 -27.72
C PRO A 67 -15.62 -5.37 -27.53
N VAL A 68 -16.30 -6.28 -26.83
CA VAL A 68 -15.75 -7.62 -26.58
C VAL A 68 -15.86 -8.48 -27.85
N GLY A 69 -17.02 -8.45 -28.51
CA GLY A 69 -17.25 -9.21 -29.74
C GLY A 69 -16.29 -8.84 -30.86
N GLN A 70 -16.02 -7.54 -31.08
CA GLN A 70 -15.08 -7.10 -32.13
C GLN A 70 -13.66 -7.57 -31.86
N GLU A 71 -13.16 -7.46 -30.63
CA GLU A 71 -11.80 -7.87 -30.28
C GLU A 71 -11.60 -9.39 -30.38
N PHE A 72 -12.57 -10.18 -29.91
CA PHE A 72 -12.53 -11.65 -30.07
C PHE A 72 -12.59 -12.06 -31.55
N SER A 73 -13.46 -11.42 -32.35
CA SER A 73 -13.58 -11.71 -33.79
C SER A 73 -12.31 -11.40 -34.57
N LYS A 74 -11.57 -10.33 -34.22
CA LYS A 74 -10.27 -10.00 -34.85
C LYS A 74 -9.24 -11.13 -34.73
N LEU A 75 -9.29 -11.91 -33.66
CA LEU A 75 -8.38 -13.04 -33.42
C LEU A 75 -8.95 -14.40 -33.86
N GLY A 76 -10.23 -14.43 -34.29
CA GLY A 76 -10.95 -15.67 -34.61
C GLY A 76 -11.35 -16.48 -33.37
N LEU A 77 -11.63 -15.82 -32.24
CA LEU A 77 -12.02 -16.44 -30.98
C LEU A 77 -13.54 -16.42 -30.76
N LYS A 78 -14.07 -17.44 -30.09
CA LYS A 78 -15.50 -17.54 -29.75
C LYS A 78 -15.84 -16.72 -28.50
N ALA A 79 -16.41 -15.53 -28.70
CA ALA A 79 -16.81 -14.64 -27.60
C ALA A 79 -17.95 -15.21 -26.72
N MET A 80 -18.77 -16.13 -27.25
CA MET A 80 -19.89 -16.74 -26.51
C MET A 80 -19.43 -17.58 -25.32
N ASP A 81 -18.30 -18.31 -25.46
CA ASP A 81 -17.77 -19.16 -24.40
C ASP A 81 -17.31 -18.31 -23.20
N PHE A 82 -16.65 -17.18 -23.49
CA PHE A 82 -16.29 -16.18 -22.49
C PHE A 82 -17.53 -15.59 -21.81
N ALA A 83 -18.53 -15.13 -22.58
CA ALA A 83 -19.74 -14.51 -22.05
C ALA A 83 -20.52 -15.46 -21.12
N LYS A 84 -20.64 -16.74 -21.50
CA LYS A 84 -21.27 -17.77 -20.66
C LYS A 84 -20.50 -17.99 -19.36
N SER A 85 -19.19 -18.25 -19.46
CA SER A 85 -18.32 -18.45 -18.29
C SER A 85 -18.34 -17.27 -17.32
N PHE A 86 -18.34 -16.03 -17.85
CA PHE A 86 -18.42 -14.83 -17.03
C PHE A 86 -19.78 -14.68 -16.33
N ASN A 87 -20.89 -14.93 -17.03
CA ASN A 87 -22.22 -14.82 -16.45
C ASN A 87 -22.45 -15.87 -15.35
N ASP A 88 -22.03 -17.11 -15.58
CA ASP A 88 -22.19 -18.19 -14.59
C ASP A 88 -21.42 -17.88 -13.30
N ARG A 89 -20.22 -17.28 -13.40
CA ARG A 89 -19.42 -16.87 -12.24
C ARG A 89 -19.94 -15.61 -11.52
N THR A 90 -20.56 -14.67 -12.23
CA THR A 90 -20.90 -13.36 -11.66
C THR A 90 -22.38 -13.20 -11.27
N LYS A 91 -23.30 -13.83 -11.99
CA LYS A 91 -24.74 -13.72 -11.77
C LYS A 91 -25.20 -14.06 -10.33
N PRO A 92 -24.70 -15.11 -9.64
CA PRO A 92 -25.23 -15.49 -8.33
C PRO A 92 -24.72 -14.62 -7.16
N HIS A 93 -23.65 -13.84 -7.36
CA HIS A 93 -22.92 -13.22 -6.24
C HIS A 93 -23.00 -11.69 -6.18
N PHE A 94 -23.33 -11.03 -7.29
CA PHE A 94 -23.35 -9.58 -7.36
C PHE A 94 -24.77 -9.02 -7.41
N LYS A 95 -24.92 -7.81 -6.87
CA LYS A 95 -26.12 -7.01 -7.07
C LYS A 95 -26.22 -6.56 -8.52
N ASP A 96 -27.43 -6.27 -8.97
CA ASP A 96 -27.68 -5.70 -10.28
C ASP A 96 -26.92 -4.38 -10.48
N ASP A 97 -26.46 -4.14 -11.72
CA ASP A 97 -25.75 -2.92 -12.15
C ASP A 97 -24.41 -2.63 -11.43
N VAL A 98 -23.74 -3.67 -10.95
CA VAL A 98 -22.32 -3.59 -10.56
C VAL A 98 -21.44 -3.80 -11.79
N GLU A 99 -20.60 -2.81 -12.09
CA GLU A 99 -19.66 -2.83 -13.22
C GLU A 99 -18.30 -3.36 -12.76
N LEU A 100 -17.92 -4.55 -13.25
CA LEU A 100 -16.67 -5.21 -12.91
C LEU A 100 -15.61 -4.92 -13.96
N ILE A 101 -14.34 -4.91 -13.53
CA ILE A 101 -13.21 -4.81 -14.44
C ILE A 101 -12.83 -6.23 -14.84
N VAL A 102 -12.83 -6.51 -16.15
CA VAL A 102 -12.40 -7.80 -16.67
C VAL A 102 -11.12 -7.60 -17.45
N ARG A 103 -10.05 -8.28 -17.06
CA ARG A 103 -8.80 -8.30 -17.83
C ARG A 103 -8.70 -9.61 -18.55
N ILE A 104 -8.47 -9.57 -19.86
CA ILE A 104 -8.33 -10.75 -20.71
C ILE A 104 -6.91 -10.72 -21.28
N GLN A 105 -6.15 -11.75 -20.99
CA GLN A 105 -4.83 -11.98 -21.59
C GLN A 105 -4.97 -13.05 -22.67
N VAL A 106 -4.57 -12.71 -23.90
CA VAL A 106 -4.57 -13.65 -25.03
C VAL A 106 -3.14 -14.02 -25.37
N TYR A 107 -2.85 -15.31 -25.44
CA TYR A 107 -1.52 -15.86 -25.71
C TYR A 107 -1.33 -16.16 -27.21
N PHE A 108 -0.10 -16.50 -27.61
CA PHE A 108 0.26 -16.77 -29.01
C PHE A 108 -0.47 -17.94 -29.65
N ASP A 109 -0.86 -18.93 -28.85
CA ASP A 109 -1.62 -20.11 -29.25
C ASP A 109 -3.13 -19.83 -29.34
N LYS A 110 -3.54 -18.55 -29.24
CA LYS A 110 -4.94 -18.10 -29.19
C LYS A 110 -5.70 -18.62 -27.96
N SER A 111 -5.04 -19.21 -26.98
CA SER A 111 -5.65 -19.43 -25.67
C SER A 111 -5.80 -18.10 -24.93
N TYR A 112 -6.82 -17.97 -24.09
CA TYR A 112 -7.04 -16.77 -23.29
C TYR A 112 -7.35 -17.12 -21.85
N LEU A 113 -6.88 -16.28 -20.93
CA LEU A 113 -7.26 -16.29 -19.53
C LEU A 113 -7.88 -14.95 -19.18
N TYR A 114 -8.89 -14.96 -18.31
CA TYR A 114 -9.50 -13.74 -17.82
C TYR A 114 -9.49 -13.68 -16.30
N THR A 115 -9.34 -12.47 -15.78
CA THR A 115 -9.46 -12.15 -14.37
C THR A 115 -10.57 -11.14 -14.17
N ILE A 116 -11.31 -11.31 -13.06
CA ILE A 116 -12.36 -10.40 -12.65
C ILE A 116 -11.80 -9.57 -11.48
N GLU A 117 -11.95 -8.26 -11.56
CA GLU A 117 -11.56 -7.31 -10.54
C GLU A 117 -12.79 -6.53 -10.04
N PRO A 118 -12.79 -6.07 -8.78
CA PRO A 118 -13.85 -5.20 -8.27
C PRO A 118 -13.95 -3.89 -9.06
N PRO A 119 -15.09 -3.19 -9.01
CA PRO A 119 -15.32 -1.94 -9.73
C PRO A 119 -14.18 -0.92 -9.56
N PRO A 120 -13.96 -0.01 -10.53
CA PRO A 120 -12.95 1.03 -10.39
C PRO A 120 -13.24 1.91 -9.16
N THR A 121 -12.20 2.46 -8.55
CA THR A 121 -12.35 3.34 -7.36
C THR A 121 -13.31 4.50 -7.64
N ALA A 122 -13.33 5.03 -8.87
CA ALA A 122 -14.28 6.08 -9.27
C ALA A 122 -15.74 5.65 -9.14
N TRP A 123 -16.06 4.39 -9.46
CA TRP A 123 -17.41 3.83 -9.29
C TRP A 123 -17.78 3.79 -7.81
N PHE A 124 -16.86 3.34 -6.94
CA PHE A 124 -17.07 3.33 -5.50
C PHE A 124 -17.27 4.74 -4.92
N ILE A 125 -16.47 5.73 -5.34
CA ILE A 125 -16.60 7.12 -4.90
C ILE A 125 -17.96 7.69 -5.31
N LEU A 126 -18.38 7.52 -6.57
CA LEU A 126 -19.68 8.00 -7.04
C LEU A 126 -20.84 7.35 -6.28
N ARG A 127 -20.75 6.04 -5.99
CA ARG A 127 -21.77 5.34 -5.20
C ARG A 127 -21.81 5.82 -3.74
N ALA A 128 -20.66 6.01 -3.10
CA ALA A 128 -20.58 6.52 -1.73
C ALA A 128 -21.15 7.94 -1.60
N LEU A 129 -20.87 8.80 -2.58
CA LEU A 129 -21.39 10.18 -2.63
C LEU A 129 -22.80 10.30 -3.20
N ARG A 130 -23.41 9.18 -3.64
CA ARG A 130 -24.70 9.14 -4.34
C ARG A 130 -24.77 10.09 -5.56
N LYS A 131 -23.66 10.23 -6.28
CA LYS A 131 -23.53 11.06 -7.50
C LYS A 131 -23.57 10.20 -8.76
N LYS A 132 -24.13 10.73 -9.84
CA LYS A 132 -24.14 10.07 -11.17
C LYS A 132 -22.93 10.45 -12.02
N ARG A 133 -22.70 9.69 -13.09
CA ARG A 133 -21.68 10.01 -14.10
C ARG A 133 -21.94 11.42 -14.65
N ARG A 134 -20.89 12.26 -14.72
CA ARG A 134 -20.90 13.70 -15.10
C ARG A 134 -21.29 14.70 -14.00
N GLU A 135 -21.72 14.27 -12.81
CA GLU A 135 -21.98 15.22 -11.72
C GLU A 135 -20.72 15.64 -10.97
N THR A 136 -19.60 14.96 -11.20
CA THR A 136 -18.28 15.28 -10.61
C THR A 136 -17.30 15.77 -11.69
N GLY A 137 -16.36 16.63 -11.33
CA GLY A 137 -15.31 17.11 -12.22
C GLY A 137 -14.21 17.84 -11.45
N PRO A 138 -13.02 18.00 -12.04
CA PRO A 138 -11.89 18.61 -11.36
C PRO A 138 -12.17 20.06 -10.98
N VAL A 139 -11.79 20.44 -9.76
CA VAL A 139 -11.98 21.79 -9.19
C VAL A 139 -11.51 22.91 -10.14
N PRO A 140 -10.28 22.87 -10.73
CA PRO A 140 -9.84 23.97 -11.60
C PRO A 140 -10.69 24.16 -12.87
N ILE A 141 -11.40 23.12 -13.33
CA ILE A 141 -12.27 23.22 -14.51
C ILE A 141 -13.67 23.72 -14.15
N ARG A 142 -14.17 23.39 -12.95
CA ARG A 142 -15.52 23.75 -12.51
C ARG A 142 -15.62 25.00 -11.65
N GLY A 143 -14.52 25.39 -11.00
CA GLY A 143 -14.46 26.49 -10.03
C GLY A 143 -15.08 26.18 -8.66
N HIS A 144 -15.58 24.96 -8.42
CA HIS A 144 -16.20 24.58 -7.14
C HIS A 144 -15.97 23.09 -6.81
N TYR A 145 -16.06 22.74 -5.53
CA TYR A 145 -16.03 21.35 -5.06
C TYR A 145 -17.37 20.66 -5.31
N CYS A 146 -17.33 19.38 -5.70
CA CYS A 146 -18.51 18.63 -6.12
C CYS A 146 -19.32 18.05 -4.94
N ALA A 147 -18.63 17.66 -3.86
CA ALA A 147 -19.20 17.08 -2.66
C ALA A 147 -18.16 17.09 -1.52
N LEU A 148 -18.63 16.92 -0.29
CA LEU A 148 -17.82 16.71 0.90
C LEU A 148 -17.76 15.20 1.23
N MET A 149 -16.58 14.69 1.56
CA MET A 149 -16.36 13.28 1.92
C MET A 149 -15.50 13.17 3.18
N THR A 150 -15.78 12.21 4.05
CA THR A 150 -14.94 11.91 5.22
C THR A 150 -13.86 10.89 4.85
N LEU A 151 -12.73 10.90 5.57
CA LEU A 151 -11.68 9.89 5.39
C LEU A 151 -12.19 8.47 5.69
N GLU A 152 -13.13 8.31 6.63
CA GLU A 152 -13.77 7.03 6.95
C GLU A 152 -14.39 6.36 5.73
N MET A 153 -15.10 7.12 4.89
CA MET A 153 -15.65 6.59 3.64
C MET A 153 -14.54 6.13 2.69
N ALA A 154 -13.40 6.83 2.67
CA ALA A 154 -12.24 6.43 1.86
C ALA A 154 -11.58 5.15 2.40
N TYR A 155 -11.54 4.95 3.71
CA TYR A 155 -11.09 3.70 4.34
C TYR A 155 -11.96 2.52 3.90
N GLU A 156 -13.29 2.63 3.97
CA GLU A 156 -14.20 1.57 3.52
C GLU A 156 -14.04 1.24 2.03
N ILE A 157 -13.83 2.25 1.17
CA ILE A 157 -13.55 2.04 -0.26
C ILE A 157 -12.19 1.34 -0.46
N ALA A 158 -11.17 1.71 0.30
CA ALA A 158 -9.83 1.13 0.22
C ALA A 158 -9.77 -0.34 0.65
N LYS A 159 -10.59 -0.73 1.64
CA LYS A 159 -10.76 -2.13 2.08
C LYS A 159 -11.19 -3.04 0.93
N MET A 160 -12.08 -2.56 0.08
CA MET A 160 -12.64 -3.31 -1.06
C MET A 160 -11.71 -3.42 -2.28
N LYS A 161 -10.51 -2.81 -2.23
CA LYS A 161 -9.53 -2.82 -3.34
C LYS A 161 -8.12 -3.21 -2.87
N PRO A 162 -7.91 -4.44 -2.37
CA PRO A 162 -6.55 -4.95 -2.15
C PRO A 162 -5.81 -5.16 -3.47
N ARG A 163 -4.49 -5.39 -3.42
CA ARG A 163 -3.70 -5.75 -4.62
C ARG A 163 -3.97 -7.19 -5.04
N SER A 164 -4.06 -8.09 -4.07
CA SER A 164 -4.43 -9.49 -4.25
C SER A 164 -5.47 -9.87 -3.19
N TRP A 165 -6.52 -10.57 -3.58
CA TRP A 165 -7.52 -11.06 -2.63
C TRP A 165 -6.98 -12.22 -1.77
N GLY A 166 -5.94 -12.93 -2.24
CA GLY A 166 -5.28 -13.98 -1.47
C GLY A 166 -4.61 -13.46 -0.19
N ARG A 167 -3.96 -12.29 -0.30
CA ARG A 167 -3.33 -11.55 0.80
C ARG A 167 -3.87 -10.12 0.86
N PRO A 168 -5.07 -9.94 1.43
CA PRO A 168 -5.80 -8.69 1.35
C PRO A 168 -5.31 -7.63 2.35
N GLU A 169 -4.44 -8.00 3.30
CA GLU A 169 -3.74 -7.06 4.18
C GLU A 169 -2.75 -6.18 3.39
N TYR A 170 -2.15 -6.71 2.32
CA TYR A 170 -1.14 -6.05 1.52
C TYR A 170 -1.71 -5.47 0.21
N PRO A 171 -1.34 -4.23 -0.17
CA PRO A 171 -0.58 -3.26 0.61
C PRO A 171 -1.41 -2.72 1.80
N LEU A 172 -0.71 -2.22 2.82
CA LEU A 172 -1.33 -1.68 4.04
C LEU A 172 -2.43 -0.65 3.73
N ILE A 173 -3.49 -0.66 4.54
CA ILE A 173 -4.69 0.15 4.30
C ILE A 173 -4.38 1.65 4.30
N GLU A 174 -3.47 2.09 5.16
CA GLU A 174 -3.00 3.48 5.27
C GLU A 174 -2.38 3.96 3.94
N THR A 175 -1.66 3.08 3.23
CA THR A 175 -1.10 3.36 1.91
C THR A 175 -2.18 3.35 0.82
N ARG A 176 -3.14 2.42 0.88
CA ARG A 176 -4.26 2.35 -0.08
C ARG A 176 -5.14 3.59 -0.02
N VAL A 177 -5.46 4.06 1.18
CA VAL A 177 -6.35 5.20 1.42
C VAL A 177 -5.81 6.47 0.76
N ARG A 178 -4.50 6.73 0.84
CA ARG A 178 -3.88 7.88 0.17
C ARG A 178 -4.15 7.88 -1.35
N ARG A 179 -4.17 6.72 -1.99
CA ARG A 179 -4.47 6.59 -3.42
C ARG A 179 -5.95 6.89 -3.71
N VAL A 180 -6.86 6.41 -2.86
CA VAL A 180 -8.30 6.67 -2.96
C VAL A 180 -8.60 8.15 -2.76
N VAL A 181 -8.05 8.76 -1.70
CA VAL A 181 -8.16 10.19 -1.40
C VAL A 181 -7.61 11.03 -2.56
N GLY A 182 -6.42 10.68 -3.08
CA GLY A 182 -5.84 11.37 -4.23
C GLY A 182 -6.71 11.27 -5.50
N GLN A 183 -7.36 10.13 -5.72
CA GLN A 183 -8.30 9.96 -6.84
C GLN A 183 -9.58 10.78 -6.65
N ALA A 184 -10.15 10.79 -5.45
CA ALA A 184 -11.34 11.59 -5.14
C ALA A 184 -11.05 13.10 -5.25
N ARG A 185 -9.88 13.56 -4.81
CA ARG A 185 -9.42 14.95 -5.00
C ARG A 185 -9.34 15.33 -6.48
N ARG A 186 -8.83 14.42 -7.34
CA ARG A 186 -8.84 14.62 -8.82
C ARG A 186 -10.25 14.70 -9.40
N MET A 187 -11.24 14.07 -8.77
CA MET A 187 -12.66 14.16 -9.17
C MET A 187 -13.35 15.42 -8.64
N GLY A 188 -12.64 16.27 -7.89
CA GLY A 188 -13.17 17.49 -7.29
C GLY A 188 -13.97 17.28 -6.00
N VAL A 189 -13.70 16.20 -5.27
CA VAL A 189 -14.29 15.94 -3.95
C VAL A 189 -13.43 16.59 -2.87
N CYS A 190 -14.06 17.31 -1.93
CA CYS A 190 -13.42 17.94 -0.78
C CYS A 190 -13.41 16.98 0.41
N PHE A 191 -12.28 16.87 1.11
CA PHE A 191 -12.14 16.03 2.30
C PHE A 191 -12.21 16.82 3.61
N VAL A 192 -13.01 16.29 4.55
CA VAL A 192 -12.98 16.76 5.93
C VAL A 192 -11.68 16.34 6.61
N GLY A 193 -11.01 17.28 7.29
CA GLY A 193 -9.78 17.05 8.06
C GLY A 193 -8.47 17.11 7.26
N VAL A 194 -8.53 17.27 5.93
CA VAL A 194 -7.33 17.47 5.09
C VAL A 194 -7.45 18.75 4.28
N ASP A 195 -8.52 18.89 3.48
CA ASP A 195 -8.76 20.09 2.66
C ASP A 195 -9.43 21.21 3.48
N THR A 196 -9.86 20.89 4.70
CA THR A 196 -10.51 21.79 5.66
C THR A 196 -9.70 21.83 6.96
N PRO A 197 -9.59 23.00 7.63
CA PRO A 197 -8.74 23.15 8.82
C PRO A 197 -9.24 22.38 10.05
N HIS A 198 -10.52 21.98 10.05
CA HIS A 198 -11.15 21.31 11.18
C HIS A 198 -11.69 19.94 10.77
N SER A 199 -11.73 19.03 11.74
CA SER A 199 -12.47 17.76 11.61
C SER A 199 -13.97 17.97 11.83
N SER A 200 -14.79 16.98 11.48
CA SER A 200 -16.23 17.04 11.80
C SER A 200 -16.45 17.17 13.31
N PRO A 201 -17.30 18.11 13.78
CA PRO A 201 -17.50 18.32 15.21
C PRO A 201 -18.18 17.10 15.85
N VAL A 202 -17.64 16.64 16.98
CA VAL A 202 -18.15 15.49 17.74
C VAL A 202 -19.04 15.99 18.87
N LYS A 203 -20.32 15.57 18.88
CA LYS A 203 -21.26 15.96 19.94
C LYS A 203 -20.85 15.36 21.29
N GLY A 204 -20.62 16.23 22.28
CA GLY A 204 -20.37 15.85 23.67
C GLY A 204 -18.89 15.73 24.08
N VAL A 205 -17.96 16.13 23.22
CA VAL A 205 -16.52 16.18 23.50
C VAL A 205 -16.03 17.61 23.24
N THR A 206 -15.17 18.16 24.08
CA THR A 206 -14.57 19.47 23.84
C THR A 206 -13.45 19.38 22.80
N GLU A 207 -13.11 20.48 22.11
CA GLU A 207 -12.05 20.46 21.09
C GLU A 207 -10.69 20.01 21.67
N LYS A 208 -10.38 20.42 22.91
CA LYS A 208 -9.18 19.99 23.63
C LYS A 208 -9.17 18.48 23.87
N GLN A 209 -10.27 17.93 24.38
CA GLN A 209 -10.42 16.48 24.60
C GLN A 209 -10.28 15.70 23.29
N TYR A 210 -10.86 16.20 22.19
CA TYR A 210 -10.75 15.58 20.87
C TYR A 210 -9.31 15.57 20.35
N ALA A 211 -8.56 16.67 20.55
CA ALA A 211 -7.15 16.76 20.17
C ALA A 211 -6.28 15.77 20.96
N GLU A 212 -6.43 15.73 22.28
CA GLU A 212 -5.70 14.81 23.16
C GLU A 212 -6.00 13.33 22.81
N GLU A 213 -7.27 12.99 22.57
CA GLU A 213 -7.66 11.65 22.12
C GLU A 213 -7.03 11.32 20.76
N SER A 214 -7.06 12.27 19.81
CA SER A 214 -6.51 12.10 18.47
C SER A 214 -5.01 11.85 18.47
N GLU A 215 -4.25 12.57 19.30
CA GLU A 215 -2.81 12.36 19.49
C GLU A 215 -2.51 10.97 20.04
N ARG A 216 -3.26 10.54 21.06
CA ARG A 216 -3.13 9.20 21.63
C ARG A 216 -3.42 8.11 20.61
N TYR A 217 -4.53 8.20 19.87
CA TYR A 217 -4.87 7.22 18.83
C TYR A 217 -3.86 7.22 17.69
N ARG A 218 -3.35 8.38 17.30
CA ARG A 218 -2.32 8.49 16.27
C ARG A 218 -1.03 7.77 16.66
N ALA A 219 -0.57 7.92 17.91
CA ALA A 219 0.61 7.21 18.40
C ALA A 219 0.40 5.68 18.37
N MET A 220 -0.71 5.20 18.92
CA MET A 220 -1.04 3.76 18.90
C MET A 220 -1.15 3.20 17.46
N HIS A 221 -1.74 3.94 16.53
CA HIS A 221 -1.82 3.51 15.13
C HIS A 221 -0.47 3.50 14.42
N MET A 222 0.45 4.39 14.80
CA MET A 222 1.81 4.39 14.26
C MET A 222 2.58 3.15 14.70
N GLU A 223 2.52 2.79 15.98
CA GLU A 223 3.10 1.55 16.51
C GLU A 223 2.53 0.30 15.79
N GLN A 224 1.20 0.24 15.61
CA GLN A 224 0.55 -0.84 14.87
C GLN A 224 0.97 -0.90 13.40
N TYR A 225 1.15 0.25 12.76
CA TYR A 225 1.59 0.33 11.36
C TYR A 225 3.04 -0.15 11.21
N GLU A 226 3.93 0.26 12.12
CA GLU A 226 5.33 -0.18 12.13
C GLU A 226 5.45 -1.69 12.35
N ALA A 227 4.69 -2.24 13.29
CA ALA A 227 4.65 -3.70 13.50
C ALA A 227 4.14 -4.47 12.28
N LEU A 228 3.12 -3.96 11.57
CA LEU A 228 2.64 -4.59 10.34
C LEU A 228 3.65 -4.50 9.20
N ARG A 229 4.34 -3.35 9.08
CA ARG A 229 5.38 -3.15 8.06
C ARG A 229 6.60 -4.04 8.34
N GLN A 230 6.92 -4.27 9.62
CA GLN A 230 7.95 -5.23 10.02
C GLN A 230 7.58 -6.65 9.57
N ARG A 231 6.34 -7.10 9.82
CA ARG A 231 5.85 -8.40 9.32
C ARG A 231 5.87 -8.48 7.78
N GLU A 232 5.52 -7.41 7.08
CA GLU A 232 5.63 -7.33 5.62
C GLU A 232 7.08 -7.55 5.13
N LEU A 233 8.04 -6.92 5.81
CA LEU A 233 9.47 -7.07 5.49
C LEU A 233 9.98 -8.47 5.84
N GLU A 234 9.45 -9.08 6.90
CA GLU A 234 9.83 -10.44 7.29
C GLU A 234 9.46 -11.47 6.21
N GLU A 235 8.30 -11.30 5.58
CA GLU A 235 7.81 -12.14 4.48
C GLU A 235 8.43 -11.80 3.11
N ALA A 236 9.08 -10.65 2.98
CA ALA A 236 9.72 -10.20 1.74
C ALA A 236 11.00 -11.02 1.45
N PRO A 237 11.47 -11.05 0.18
CA PRO A 237 12.75 -11.68 -0.14
C PRO A 237 13.90 -11.03 0.64
N LEU A 238 14.87 -11.84 1.07
CA LEU A 238 16.01 -11.44 1.90
C LEU A 238 16.77 -10.20 1.38
N ILE A 239 16.78 -10.01 0.05
CA ILE A 239 17.44 -8.87 -0.61
C ILE A 239 16.96 -7.51 -0.09
N GLU A 240 15.72 -7.39 0.40
CA GLU A 240 15.19 -6.11 0.91
C GLU A 240 15.78 -5.72 2.26
N ARG A 241 16.33 -6.68 3.02
CA ARG A 241 17.03 -6.42 4.29
C ARG A 241 18.49 -6.02 4.10
N LEU A 242 19.03 -6.20 2.89
CA LEU A 242 20.42 -5.87 2.59
C LEU A 242 20.66 -4.36 2.60
N HIS A 243 21.92 -3.99 2.84
CA HIS A 243 22.35 -2.60 2.91
C HIS A 243 22.16 -1.87 1.58
N ARG A 244 21.31 -0.85 1.59
CA ARG A 244 21.06 0.06 0.47
C ARG A 244 21.30 1.48 0.96
N PRO A 245 22.49 2.04 0.74
CA PRO A 245 22.85 3.32 1.32
C PRO A 245 21.96 4.44 0.79
N ASN A 246 21.59 5.36 1.67
CA ASN A 246 20.86 6.56 1.31
C ASN A 246 21.78 7.56 0.61
N PHE A 247 21.52 7.92 -0.64
CA PHE A 247 22.33 8.92 -1.36
C PHE A 247 21.89 10.37 -1.11
N ALA A 248 20.77 10.61 -0.42
CA ALA A 248 20.30 11.98 -0.13
C ALA A 248 21.28 12.88 0.66
N PRO A 249 22.16 12.37 1.54
CA PRO A 249 23.15 13.18 2.23
C PRO A 249 24.30 13.68 1.35
N LEU A 250 24.51 13.09 0.16
CA LEU A 250 25.58 13.49 -0.75
C LEU A 250 25.17 14.71 -1.58
N SER A 251 26.14 15.53 -1.95
CA SER A 251 25.92 16.60 -2.92
C SER A 251 25.79 16.04 -4.35
N GLU A 252 25.13 16.79 -5.24
CA GLU A 252 24.99 16.39 -6.64
C GLU A 252 26.36 16.15 -7.32
N ALA A 253 27.36 17.00 -7.02
CA ALA A 253 28.72 16.85 -7.53
C ALA A 253 29.40 15.55 -7.07
N GLN A 254 29.18 15.14 -5.81
CA GLN A 254 29.70 13.87 -5.29
C GLN A 254 29.03 12.67 -5.97
N ILE A 255 27.72 12.75 -6.21
CA ILE A 255 26.98 11.70 -6.91
C ILE A 255 27.50 11.56 -8.35
N GLU A 256 27.73 12.67 -9.06
CA GLU A 256 28.32 12.63 -10.41
C GLU A 256 29.74 12.08 -10.43
N GLU A 257 30.58 12.42 -9.44
CA GLU A 257 31.93 11.88 -9.31
C GLU A 257 31.89 10.36 -9.07
N GLY A 258 31.04 9.88 -8.16
CA GLY A 258 30.90 8.46 -7.84
C GLY A 258 30.36 7.63 -9.01
N LEU A 259 29.54 8.23 -9.88
CA LEU A 259 29.07 7.58 -11.10
C LEU A 259 30.20 7.39 -12.12
N LYS A 260 31.21 8.26 -12.12
CA LYS A 260 32.41 8.12 -12.96
C LYS A 260 33.42 7.13 -12.35
N GLU A 261 33.60 7.17 -11.03
CA GLU A 261 34.55 6.32 -10.31
C GLU A 261 33.81 5.37 -9.35
N PRO A 262 33.55 4.11 -9.75
CA PRO A 262 32.75 3.17 -8.96
C PRO A 262 33.37 2.80 -7.60
N GLY A 263 34.69 2.99 -7.46
CA GLY A 263 35.41 2.78 -6.21
C GLY A 263 34.88 3.65 -5.05
N LEU A 264 34.40 4.86 -5.34
CA LEU A 264 33.87 5.78 -4.32
C LEU A 264 32.56 5.26 -3.72
N PHE A 265 31.63 4.82 -4.55
CA PHE A 265 30.38 4.23 -4.05
C PHE A 265 30.60 2.90 -3.34
N HIS A 266 31.54 2.09 -3.80
CA HIS A 266 31.88 0.85 -3.11
C HIS A 266 32.48 1.12 -1.73
N ALA A 267 33.42 2.07 -1.62
CA ALA A 267 33.99 2.49 -0.35
C ALA A 267 32.92 3.08 0.59
N LEU A 268 31.99 3.89 0.08
CA LEU A 268 30.86 4.40 0.84
C LEU A 268 29.98 3.28 1.38
N TRP A 269 29.66 2.30 0.52
CA TRP A 269 28.87 1.13 0.91
C TRP A 269 29.56 0.31 2.01
N GLN A 270 30.86 0.05 1.89
CA GLN A 270 31.64 -0.67 2.90
C GLN A 270 31.72 0.10 4.23
N ALA A 271 32.02 1.41 4.19
CA ALA A 271 32.18 2.22 5.39
C ALA A 271 30.86 2.36 6.18
N SER A 272 29.74 2.50 5.47
CA SER A 272 28.39 2.67 6.05
C SER A 272 27.65 1.37 6.36
N HIS A 273 28.21 0.20 6.04
CA HIS A 273 27.54 -1.08 6.24
C HIS A 273 27.26 -1.35 7.74
N PRO A 274 26.09 -1.91 8.10
CA PRO A 274 25.84 -2.44 9.45
C PRO A 274 26.94 -3.38 9.95
N LYS A 275 27.21 -3.40 11.27
CA LYS A 275 28.23 -4.25 11.91
C LYS A 275 27.76 -5.71 11.96
N SER A 276 27.74 -6.35 10.79
CA SER A 276 27.47 -7.79 10.66
C SER A 276 28.74 -8.62 10.85
N PRO A 277 28.64 -9.90 11.21
CA PRO A 277 29.81 -10.80 11.36
C PRO A 277 30.79 -10.75 10.18
N TYR A 278 30.28 -10.59 8.96
CA TYR A 278 31.05 -10.57 7.71
C TYR A 278 31.58 -9.17 7.31
N HIS A 279 30.93 -8.09 7.77
CA HIS A 279 31.30 -6.71 7.41
C HIS A 279 31.77 -5.88 8.61
N ARG A 280 32.15 -6.51 9.73
CA ARG A 280 32.66 -5.82 10.92
C ARG A 280 34.16 -5.53 10.93
N ASP A 281 34.93 -5.97 9.93
CA ASP A 281 36.39 -5.74 9.91
C ASP A 281 36.73 -4.25 9.95
N LEU A 282 37.28 -3.81 11.08
CA LEU A 282 37.63 -2.40 11.31
C LEU A 282 38.67 -1.91 10.32
N ARG A 283 39.62 -2.76 9.89
CA ARG A 283 40.72 -2.32 9.02
C ARG A 283 40.20 -1.87 7.67
N GLN A 284 39.38 -2.70 7.03
CA GLN A 284 38.80 -2.40 5.72
C GLN A 284 37.89 -1.18 5.77
N ARG A 285 37.02 -1.09 6.79
CA ARG A 285 36.10 0.04 6.95
C ARG A 285 36.81 1.36 7.20
N GLU A 286 37.86 1.34 8.02
CA GLU A 286 38.66 2.53 8.30
C GLU A 286 39.45 2.98 7.07
N MET A 287 39.96 2.04 6.26
CA MET A 287 40.57 2.35 4.98
C MET A 287 39.57 2.97 4.00
N ALA A 288 38.36 2.42 3.89
CA ALA A 288 37.29 2.97 3.08
C ALA A 288 36.89 4.39 3.51
N ARG A 289 36.76 4.63 4.83
CA ARG A 289 36.50 5.97 5.39
C ARG A 289 37.61 6.96 5.02
N ARG A 290 38.88 6.58 5.20
CA ARG A 290 40.03 7.44 4.84
C ARG A 290 40.06 7.77 3.34
N TYR A 291 39.72 6.81 2.49
CA TYR A 291 39.63 7.01 1.05
C TYR A 291 38.52 8.02 0.68
N LEU A 292 37.35 7.95 1.32
CA LEU A 292 36.27 8.92 1.15
C LEU A 292 36.64 10.31 1.68
N ASN A 293 37.31 10.39 2.83
CA ASN A 293 37.77 11.66 3.40
C ASN A 293 38.82 12.32 2.51
N ALA A 294 39.72 11.56 1.88
CA ALA A 294 40.72 12.07 0.94
C ALA A 294 40.09 12.73 -0.30
N ARG A 295 38.88 12.32 -0.68
CA ARG A 295 38.08 12.89 -1.76
C ARG A 295 37.09 13.96 -1.28
N GLY A 296 37.09 14.28 0.01
CA GLY A 296 36.21 15.30 0.59
C GLY A 296 34.72 14.89 0.61
N TRP A 297 34.41 13.59 0.56
CA TRP A 297 33.02 13.11 0.62
C TRP A 297 32.45 13.22 2.03
N VAL A 298 33.25 12.85 3.00
CA VAL A 298 32.85 12.69 4.41
C VAL A 298 33.72 13.64 5.23
N LYS A 299 33.10 14.69 5.78
CA LYS A 299 33.75 15.73 6.60
C LYS A 299 33.96 15.21 8.02
N ASP A 300 34.89 14.29 8.18
CA ASP A 300 35.28 13.70 9.47
C ASP A 300 34.17 12.94 10.22
N MET A 301 33.13 12.47 9.53
CA MET A 301 32.10 11.63 10.17
C MET A 301 32.73 10.37 10.74
N THR A 302 32.29 9.99 11.95
CA THR A 302 32.69 8.71 12.57
C THR A 302 32.05 7.55 11.81
N LEU A 303 32.58 6.32 11.95
CA LEU A 303 31.98 5.15 11.29
C LEU A 303 30.54 4.90 11.76
N ASP A 304 30.25 5.14 13.03
CA ASP A 304 28.91 4.97 13.60
C ASP A 304 27.95 6.06 13.07
N GLU A 305 28.41 7.31 12.92
CA GLU A 305 27.64 8.37 12.27
C GLU A 305 27.36 8.03 10.80
N MET A 306 28.34 7.50 10.07
CA MET A 306 28.15 7.08 8.69
C MET A 306 27.08 5.99 8.58
N GLN A 307 27.04 5.03 9.52
CA GLN A 307 25.98 4.03 9.53
C GLN A 307 24.60 4.66 9.69
N VAL A 308 24.42 5.58 10.64
CA VAL A 308 23.14 6.26 10.87
C VAL A 308 22.70 7.04 9.63
N VAL A 309 23.59 7.86 9.07
CA VAL A 309 23.29 8.82 8.00
C VAL A 309 22.95 8.10 6.69
N PHE A 310 23.72 7.07 6.35
CA PHE A 310 23.58 6.33 5.10
C PHE A 310 22.64 5.13 5.22
N MET A 311 21.98 4.90 6.36
CA MET A 311 21.09 3.75 6.48
C MET A 311 19.88 3.85 5.53
N ASN A 312 19.35 2.69 5.12
CA ASN A 312 18.18 2.63 4.24
C ASN A 312 16.93 3.24 4.93
N TYR A 313 16.58 4.47 4.57
CA TYR A 313 15.44 5.21 5.11
C TYR A 313 14.07 4.55 4.83
N ARG A 314 14.00 3.56 3.93
CA ARG A 314 12.77 2.82 3.63
C ARG A 314 12.55 1.62 4.54
N LEU A 315 13.52 1.20 5.34
CA LEU A 315 13.31 0.10 6.29
C LEU A 315 12.38 0.53 7.43
N PRO A 316 11.58 -0.40 7.99
CA PRO A 316 10.87 -0.20 9.24
C PRO A 316 11.83 0.20 10.36
N GLU A 317 11.33 0.92 11.37
CA GLU A 317 12.15 1.39 12.49
C GLU A 317 12.73 0.25 13.33
N ILE A 318 11.95 -0.82 13.53
CA ILE A 318 12.36 -2.02 14.26
C ILE A 318 13.58 -2.68 13.59
N GLU A 319 13.49 -3.00 12.30
CA GLU A 319 14.63 -3.57 11.54
C GLU A 319 15.84 -2.62 11.54
N ARG A 320 15.60 -1.31 11.39
CA ARG A 320 16.68 -0.32 11.42
C ARG A 320 17.39 -0.33 12.77
N GLY A 321 16.65 -0.39 13.87
CA GLY A 321 17.21 -0.53 15.22
C GLY A 321 18.00 -1.82 15.37
N HIS A 322 17.47 -2.94 14.87
CA HIS A 322 18.14 -4.24 14.90
C HIS A 322 19.47 -4.26 14.12
N GLN A 323 19.54 -3.62 12.95
CA GLN A 323 20.77 -3.54 12.16
C GLN A 323 21.83 -2.60 12.74
N MET A 324 21.40 -1.60 13.52
CA MET A 324 22.30 -0.68 14.20
C MET A 324 22.85 -1.26 15.50
N ASP A 325 22.12 -2.19 16.12
CA ASP A 325 22.57 -2.90 17.32
C ASP A 325 23.52 -4.06 16.95
N GLU A 326 24.75 -4.01 17.49
CA GLU A 326 25.75 -5.06 17.25
C GLU A 326 25.25 -6.43 17.72
N GLY A 327 24.62 -6.49 18.90
CA GLY A 327 24.11 -7.73 19.47
C GLY A 327 22.98 -8.36 18.65
N GLY A 328 22.21 -7.55 17.93
CA GLY A 328 21.16 -8.04 17.03
C GLY A 328 21.70 -8.81 15.83
N MET A 329 22.82 -8.35 15.26
CA MET A 329 23.38 -8.89 14.02
C MET A 329 24.34 -10.07 14.23
N GLU A 330 24.89 -10.24 15.44
CA GLU A 330 25.88 -11.28 15.75
C GLU A 330 25.41 -12.71 15.47
N GLY A 331 24.11 -12.99 15.63
CA GLY A 331 23.55 -14.33 15.41
C GLY A 331 23.41 -14.74 13.93
N GLN A 332 23.57 -13.81 12.99
CA GLN A 332 23.31 -14.04 11.57
C GLN A 332 24.56 -14.56 10.83
N VAL A 333 24.98 -15.77 11.19
CA VAL A 333 26.16 -16.44 10.63
C VAL A 333 25.73 -17.62 9.77
N TYR A 334 26.51 -17.93 8.73
CA TYR A 334 26.35 -19.13 7.93
C TYR A 334 26.84 -20.34 8.73
N TRP A 335 25.96 -21.29 9.00
CA TRP A 335 26.30 -22.49 9.76
C TRP A 335 26.69 -23.64 8.82
N THR A 336 27.78 -24.31 9.14
CA THR A 336 28.10 -25.64 8.60
C THR A 336 27.90 -26.71 9.66
N ARG A 337 28.08 -27.98 9.28
CA ARG A 337 28.03 -29.10 10.22
C ARG A 337 29.08 -29.00 11.33
N ASP A 338 30.21 -28.34 11.06
CA ASP A 338 31.34 -28.22 11.98
C ASP A 338 31.26 -26.98 12.88
N GLY A 339 30.26 -26.11 12.67
CA GLY A 339 30.07 -24.87 13.43
C GLY A 339 29.73 -23.67 12.55
N ALA A 340 29.66 -22.49 13.17
CA ALA A 340 29.48 -21.22 12.48
C ALA A 340 30.75 -20.87 11.67
N GLN A 341 30.59 -20.47 10.40
CA GLN A 341 31.66 -20.05 9.50
C GLN A 341 32.00 -18.57 9.59
#